data_AF-A0A7S1F6N3-F1
#
_entry.id   AF-A0A7S1F6N3-F1
#
_cell.length_a   1.000
_cell.length_b   1.000
_cell.length_c   1.000
_cell.angle_alpha   90.00
_cell.angle_beta   90.00
_cell.angle_gamma   90.00
#
_symmetry.space_group_name_H-M   'P 1'
#
loop_
_entity.id
_entity.type
_entity.pdbx_description
1 polymer ?
#
loop_
_entity_poly.entity_id
_entity_poly.type
_entity_poly.pdbx_seq_one_letter_code
_entity_poly.pdbx_strand_id
1 'polypeptide(L)'
;DCVAHNVALRACATGTQWALALHRLQDLVSRGVVDTVSFNTVIGACSQAGFLGWVLKLLESMESTACAPDLISYSTGIRACQRKGEWVWALELMARLRQQLRPDTVAFHSLLSVCGRQRRLDLVLELMQDMTSCRVRHDVV
;
A
#
# COMPACT_ATOMS: atom_id res chain seq x y z
N ASP A 1 -17.05 19.74 -2.51
CA ASP A 1 -15.95 20.15 -1.61
C ASP A 1 -15.07 18.99 -1.17
N CYS A 2 -13.85 18.94 -1.70
CA CYS A 2 -12.84 17.91 -1.43
C CYS A 2 -12.42 17.85 0.07
N VAL A 3 -12.59 18.96 0.80
CA VAL A 3 -12.23 19.07 2.23
C VAL A 3 -13.17 18.23 3.11
N ALA A 4 -14.49 18.24 2.85
CA ALA A 4 -15.46 17.42 3.59
C ALA A 4 -15.28 15.92 3.31
N HIS A 5 -14.84 15.56 2.10
CA HIS A 5 -14.62 14.17 1.70
C HIS A 5 -13.39 13.58 2.38
N ASN A 6 -12.29 14.34 2.45
CA ASN A 6 -11.08 13.91 3.17
C ASN A 6 -11.28 13.79 4.69
N VAL A 7 -12.12 14.64 5.30
CA VAL A 7 -12.47 14.54 6.73
C VAL A 7 -13.28 13.26 7.01
N ALA A 8 -14.24 12.94 6.15
CA ALA A 8 -15.10 11.79 6.32
C ALA A 8 -14.39 10.46 5.97
N LEU A 9 -13.42 10.50 5.05
CA LEU A 9 -12.51 9.39 4.74
C LEU A 9 -11.48 9.17 5.87
N ARG A 10 -10.93 10.24 6.46
CA ARG A 10 -10.05 10.14 7.65
C ARG A 10 -10.75 9.55 8.86
N ALA A 11 -12.03 9.86 9.07
CA ALA A 11 -12.86 9.22 10.10
C ALA A 11 -13.04 7.70 9.87
N CYS A 12 -12.86 7.20 8.64
CA CYS A 12 -12.88 5.77 8.35
C CYS A 12 -11.55 5.06 8.66
N ALA A 13 -10.46 5.81 8.85
CA ALA A 13 -9.15 5.31 9.27
C ALA A 13 -9.09 4.96 10.78
N THR A 14 -10.21 5.03 11.49
CA THR A 14 -10.37 4.46 12.83
C THR A 14 -11.16 3.15 12.74
N GLY A 15 -10.68 2.22 11.89
CA GLY A 15 -10.96 0.78 11.92
C GLY A 15 -12.40 0.26 11.75
N THR A 16 -13.43 1.09 11.89
CA THR A 16 -14.83 0.63 12.03
C THR A 16 -15.71 0.91 10.82
N GLN A 17 -15.25 1.74 9.88
CA GLN A 17 -16.08 2.22 8.76
C GLN A 17 -15.46 1.99 7.37
N TRP A 18 -14.67 0.93 7.19
CA TRP A 18 -14.12 0.57 5.87
C TRP A 18 -15.22 0.37 4.81
N ALA A 19 -16.39 -0.16 5.20
CA ALA A 19 -17.54 -0.35 4.31
C ALA A 19 -18.15 0.98 3.84
N LEU A 20 -18.24 1.98 4.73
CA LEU A 20 -18.69 3.32 4.36
C LEU A 20 -17.66 4.01 3.45
N ALA A 21 -16.37 3.80 3.72
CA ALA A 21 -15.28 4.32 2.90
C ALA A 21 -15.34 3.75 1.46
N LEU A 22 -15.57 2.44 1.32
CA LEU A 22 -15.75 1.79 0.00
C LEU A 22 -16.99 2.31 -0.73
N HIS A 23 -18.13 2.41 -0.06
CA HIS A 23 -19.36 2.94 -0.67
C HIS A 23 -19.15 4.38 -1.18
N ARG A 24 -18.47 5.21 -0.39
CA ARG A 24 -18.13 6.57 -0.79
C ARG A 24 -17.15 6.62 -1.96
N LEU A 25 -16.17 5.73 -1.99
CA LEU A 25 -15.25 5.65 -3.13
C LEU A 25 -16.00 5.25 -4.40
N GLN A 26 -16.94 4.31 -4.33
CA GLN A 26 -17.77 3.95 -5.48
C GLN A 26 -18.59 5.14 -6.00
N ASP A 27 -19.18 5.94 -5.12
CA ASP A 27 -19.87 7.18 -5.51
C ASP A 27 -18.90 8.18 -6.19
N LEU A 28 -17.70 8.37 -5.65
CA LEU A 28 -16.68 9.25 -6.26
C LEU A 28 -16.20 8.76 -7.63
N VAL A 29 -16.00 7.44 -7.78
CA VAL A 29 -15.64 6.80 -9.05
C VAL A 29 -16.77 7.00 -10.06
N SER A 30 -18.03 6.83 -9.67
CA SER A 30 -19.20 7.03 -10.56
C SER A 30 -19.34 8.48 -11.03
N ARG A 31 -18.90 9.44 -10.21
CA ARG A 31 -18.91 10.87 -10.52
C ARG A 31 -17.65 11.36 -11.25
N GLY A 32 -16.66 10.48 -11.47
CA GLY A 32 -15.40 10.81 -12.15
C GLY A 32 -14.50 11.80 -11.39
N VAL A 33 -14.73 12.00 -10.08
CA VAL A 33 -13.97 12.94 -9.24
C VAL A 33 -13.04 12.22 -8.26
N VAL A 34 -12.69 10.97 -8.56
CA VAL A 34 -11.77 10.19 -7.73
C VAL A 34 -10.33 10.66 -7.91
N ASP A 35 -9.59 10.69 -6.80
CA ASP A 35 -8.18 11.05 -6.77
C ASP A 35 -7.35 10.01 -5.97
N THR A 36 -6.04 10.08 -6.10
CA THR A 36 -5.08 9.19 -5.40
C THR A 36 -5.28 9.24 -3.89
N VAL A 37 -5.66 10.40 -3.33
CA VAL A 37 -5.91 10.57 -1.88
C VAL A 37 -7.13 9.77 -1.43
N SER A 38 -8.22 9.79 -2.21
CA SER A 38 -9.42 9.01 -1.92
C SER A 38 -9.12 7.52 -1.87
N PHE A 39 -8.42 7.00 -2.87
CA PHE A 39 -7.99 5.60 -2.90
C PHE A 39 -7.08 5.24 -1.72
N ASN A 40 -6.03 6.04 -1.48
CA ASN A 40 -5.09 5.82 -0.38
C ASN A 40 -5.78 5.76 0.98
N THR A 41 -6.82 6.58 1.17
CA THR A 41 -7.55 6.58 2.43
C THR A 41 -8.36 5.30 2.61
N VAL A 42 -9.04 4.82 1.57
CA VAL A 42 -9.80 3.56 1.63
C VAL A 42 -8.87 2.34 1.74
N ILE A 43 -7.75 2.34 1.03
CA ILE A 43 -6.69 1.33 1.14
C ILE A 43 -6.16 1.29 2.58
N GLY A 44 -5.90 2.45 3.19
CA GLY A 44 -5.52 2.57 4.60
C GLY A 44 -6.53 1.96 5.56
N ALA A 45 -7.82 2.28 5.39
CA ALA A 45 -8.90 1.72 6.20
C ALA A 45 -9.02 0.20 6.04
N CYS A 46 -8.97 -0.32 4.80
CA CYS A 46 -9.00 -1.76 4.53
C CYS A 46 -7.77 -2.48 5.11
N SER A 47 -6.58 -1.88 5.03
CA SER A 47 -5.34 -2.40 5.59
C SER A 47 -5.37 -2.50 7.12
N GLN A 48 -5.98 -1.53 7.80
CA GLN A 48 -6.19 -1.57 9.25
C GLN A 48 -7.25 -2.58 9.67
N ALA A 49 -8.34 -2.68 8.92
CA ALA A 49 -9.39 -3.66 9.14
C ALA A 49 -8.97 -5.09 8.77
N GLY A 50 -7.79 -5.26 8.14
CA GLY A 50 -7.26 -6.57 7.76
C GLY A 50 -7.96 -7.18 6.55
N PHE A 51 -8.52 -6.37 5.65
CA PHE A 51 -9.13 -6.85 4.41
C PHE A 51 -8.12 -6.77 3.26
N LEU A 52 -7.14 -7.68 3.24
CA LEU A 52 -6.08 -7.67 2.21
C LEU A 52 -6.64 -7.79 0.79
N GLY A 53 -7.64 -8.65 0.56
CA GLY A 53 -8.24 -8.80 -0.76
C GLY A 53 -8.84 -7.51 -1.31
N TRP A 54 -9.41 -6.66 -0.45
CA TRP A 54 -9.91 -5.34 -0.84
C TRP A 54 -8.76 -4.37 -1.13
N VAL A 55 -7.68 -4.41 -0.34
CA VAL A 55 -6.49 -3.59 -0.59
C VAL A 55 -5.89 -3.87 -1.97
N LEU A 56 -5.74 -5.15 -2.34
CA LEU A 56 -5.19 -5.54 -3.64
C LEU A 56 -6.11 -5.10 -4.80
N LYS A 57 -7.42 -5.32 -4.67
CA LYS A 57 -8.41 -4.87 -5.67
C LYS A 57 -8.40 -3.36 -5.87
N LEU A 58 -8.21 -2.59 -4.79
CA LEU A 58 -8.16 -1.13 -4.89
C LEU A 58 -6.88 -0.65 -5.59
N LEU A 59 -5.74 -1.31 -5.35
CA LEU A 59 -4.50 -1.00 -6.08
C LEU A 59 -4.63 -1.31 -7.58
N GLU A 60 -5.23 -2.44 -7.92
CA GLU A 60 -5.50 -2.81 -9.32
C GLU A 60 -6.52 -1.84 -9.96
N SER A 61 -7.54 -1.42 -9.21
CA SER A 61 -8.48 -0.39 -9.66
C SER A 61 -7.77 0.94 -9.93
N MET A 62 -6.82 1.36 -9.09
CA MET A 62 -6.01 2.54 -9.32
C MET A 62 -5.23 2.42 -10.64
N GLU A 63 -4.53 1.30 -10.85
CA GLU A 63 -3.81 1.03 -12.11
C GLU A 63 -4.71 1.08 -13.35
N SER A 64 -5.97 0.66 -13.23
CA SER A 64 -6.96 0.68 -14.34
C SER A 64 -7.66 2.03 -14.55
N THR A 65 -7.49 2.98 -13.63
CA THR A 65 -8.09 4.32 -13.71
C THR A 65 -7.02 5.37 -14.04
N ALA A 66 -7.41 6.62 -14.26
CA ALA A 66 -6.46 7.72 -14.44
C ALA A 66 -5.64 8.06 -13.16
N CYS A 67 -5.81 7.32 -12.07
CA CYS A 67 -5.17 7.56 -10.79
C CYS A 67 -4.06 6.53 -10.53
N ALA A 68 -2.84 6.83 -10.97
CA ALA A 68 -1.69 5.95 -10.72
C ALA A 68 -1.46 5.72 -9.20
N PRO A 69 -1.21 4.47 -8.76
CA PRO A 69 -0.78 4.19 -7.39
C PRO A 69 0.52 4.92 -7.06
N ASP A 70 0.60 5.47 -5.85
CA ASP A 70 1.80 6.14 -5.36
C ASP A 70 2.55 5.26 -4.33
N LEU A 71 3.66 5.79 -3.80
CA LEU A 71 4.45 5.11 -2.79
C LEU A 71 3.60 4.79 -1.54
N ILE A 72 2.66 5.67 -1.18
CA ILE A 72 1.78 5.46 -0.02
C ILE A 72 0.83 4.29 -0.29
N SER A 73 0.25 4.19 -1.49
CA SER A 73 -0.63 3.09 -1.90
C SER A 73 0.07 1.74 -1.71
N TYR A 74 1.25 1.58 -2.32
CA TYR A 74 2.02 0.34 -2.27
C TYR A 74 2.55 0.04 -0.85
N SER A 75 3.13 1.02 -0.16
CA SER A 75 3.64 0.83 1.21
C SER A 75 2.53 0.40 2.17
N THR A 76 1.30 0.91 1.98
CA THR A 76 0.14 0.50 2.76
C THR A 76 -0.31 -0.92 2.43
N GLY A 77 -0.25 -1.32 1.16
CA GLY A 77 -0.50 -2.69 0.71
C GLY A 77 0.51 -3.70 1.25
N ILE A 78 1.81 -3.38 1.19
CA ILE A 78 2.88 -4.23 1.74
C ILE A 78 2.70 -4.38 3.27
N ARG A 79 2.33 -3.30 3.98
CA ARG A 79 2.01 -3.37 5.41
C ARG A 79 0.77 -4.23 5.70
N ALA A 80 -0.25 -4.18 4.83
CA ALA A 80 -1.41 -5.07 4.95
C ALA A 80 -0.99 -6.54 4.82
N CYS A 81 -0.12 -6.84 3.86
CA CYS A 81 0.45 -8.18 3.66
C CYS A 81 1.26 -8.63 4.89
N GLN A 82 2.10 -7.75 5.43
CA GLN A 82 2.87 -8.00 6.66
C GLN A 82 1.98 -8.40 7.83
N ARG A 83 0.85 -7.70 8.03
CA ARG A 83 -0.11 -8.00 9.09
C ARG A 83 -0.80 -9.36 8.92
N LYS A 84 -1.04 -9.78 7.68
CA LYS A 84 -1.66 -11.07 7.35
C LYS A 84 -0.67 -12.23 7.21
N GLY A 85 0.63 -11.94 7.11
CA GLY A 85 1.65 -12.96 6.87
C GLY A 85 1.79 -13.37 5.40
N GLU A 86 1.16 -12.62 4.48
CA GLU A 86 1.08 -12.92 3.06
C GLU A 86 2.32 -12.43 2.30
N TRP A 87 3.44 -13.15 2.49
CA TRP A 87 4.74 -12.75 1.95
C TRP A 87 4.81 -12.76 0.41
N VAL A 88 4.06 -13.63 -0.26
CA VAL A 88 4.00 -13.70 -1.73
C VAL A 88 3.46 -12.40 -2.30
N TRP A 89 2.31 -11.95 -1.80
CA TRP A 89 1.70 -10.68 -2.19
C TRP A 89 2.60 -9.49 -1.81
N ALA A 90 3.29 -9.54 -0.66
CA ALA A 90 4.22 -8.50 -0.27
C ALA A 90 5.39 -8.36 -1.27
N LEU A 91 5.94 -9.47 -1.78
CA LEU A 91 6.98 -9.47 -2.81
C LEU A 91 6.46 -8.93 -4.13
N GLU A 92 5.26 -9.36 -4.55
CA GLU A 92 4.66 -8.89 -5.79
C GLU A 92 4.42 -7.38 -5.77
N LEU A 93 3.85 -6.85 -4.68
CA LEU A 93 3.66 -5.42 -4.50
C LEU A 93 4.99 -4.66 -4.47
N MET A 94 6.04 -5.22 -3.85
CA MET A 94 7.38 -4.63 -3.88
C MET A 94 7.96 -4.61 -5.31
N ALA A 95 7.76 -5.66 -6.10
CA ALA A 95 8.21 -5.72 -7.48
C ALA A 95 7.50 -4.67 -8.34
N ARG A 96 6.17 -4.54 -8.22
CA ARG A 96 5.39 -3.50 -8.90
C ARG A 96 5.83 -2.09 -8.48
N LEU A 97 6.01 -1.88 -7.17
CA LEU A 97 6.54 -0.62 -6.64
C LEU A 97 7.89 -0.28 -7.28
N ARG A 98 8.83 -1.24 -7.35
CA ARG A 98 10.16 -1.04 -7.96
C ARG A 98 10.14 -0.71 -9.46
N GLN A 99 9.11 -1.15 -10.19
CA GLN A 99 8.97 -0.86 -11.62
C GLN A 99 8.60 0.61 -11.88
N GLN A 100 7.83 1.22 -10.96
CA GLN A 100 7.27 2.55 -11.16
C GLN A 100 7.91 3.62 -10.27
N LEU A 101 8.35 3.23 -9.07
CA LEU A 101 8.73 4.11 -7.97
C LEU A 101 9.92 3.53 -7.20
N ARG A 102 10.55 4.37 -6.37
CA ARG A 102 11.60 3.91 -5.45
C ARG A 102 10.98 3.48 -4.12
N PRO A 103 11.18 2.23 -3.68
CA PRO A 103 10.73 1.80 -2.36
C PRO A 103 11.44 2.58 -1.25
N ASP A 104 10.69 2.93 -0.20
CA ASP A 104 11.22 3.55 0.99
C ASP A 104 11.64 2.52 2.05
N THR A 105 12.28 2.99 3.11
CA THR A 105 12.70 2.16 4.25
C THR A 105 11.53 1.45 4.91
N VAL A 106 10.33 2.02 4.85
CA VAL A 106 9.11 1.46 5.43
C VAL A 106 8.64 0.24 4.65
N ALA A 107 8.63 0.30 3.32
CA ALA A 107 8.30 -0.81 2.44
C ALA A 107 9.29 -1.97 2.63
N PHE A 108 10.60 -1.67 2.64
CA PHE A 108 11.64 -2.67 2.89
C PHE A 108 11.50 -3.33 4.26
N HIS A 109 11.33 -2.55 5.33
CA HIS A 109 11.18 -3.10 6.67
C HIS A 109 9.92 -3.98 6.79
N SER A 110 8.81 -3.56 6.19
CA SER A 110 7.57 -4.35 6.19
C SER A 110 7.74 -5.68 5.47
N LEU A 111 8.46 -5.70 4.34
CA LEU A 111 8.77 -6.91 3.59
C LEU A 111 9.76 -7.83 4.32
N LEU A 112 10.85 -7.28 4.88
CA LEU A 112 11.81 -8.04 5.69
C LEU A 112 11.11 -8.69 6.89
N SER A 113 10.20 -7.96 7.55
CA SER A 113 9.42 -8.46 8.67
C SER A 113 8.55 -9.66 8.29
N VAL A 114 7.87 -9.62 7.14
CA VAL A 114 7.01 -10.74 6.72
C VAL A 114 7.84 -11.95 6.26
N CYS A 115 8.92 -11.74 5.51
CA CYS A 115 9.82 -12.82 5.08
C CYS A 115 10.53 -13.49 6.26
N GLY A 116 10.96 -12.70 7.25
CA GLY A 116 11.59 -13.22 8.47
C GLY A 116 10.64 -14.08 9.31
N ARG A 117 9.37 -13.65 9.46
CA ARG A 117 8.34 -14.46 10.16
C ARG A 117 8.07 -15.79 9.47
N GLN A 118 8.17 -15.83 8.14
CA GLN A 118 7.97 -17.03 7.33
C GLN A 118 9.27 -17.86 7.16
N ARG A 119 10.33 -17.53 7.90
CA ARG A 119 11.64 -18.20 7.87
C ARG A 119 12.29 -18.27 6.49
N ARG A 120 11.97 -17.31 5.61
CA ARG A 120 12.57 -17.18 4.28
C ARG A 120 13.86 -16.36 4.37
N LEU A 121 14.87 -16.95 5.00
CA LEU A 121 16.14 -16.28 5.25
C LEU A 121 16.88 -15.90 3.96
N ASP A 122 16.76 -16.72 2.91
CA ASP A 122 17.39 -16.43 1.61
C ASP A 122 16.89 -15.10 1.04
N LEU A 123 15.56 -14.89 1.04
CA LEU A 123 14.94 -13.65 0.59
C LEU A 123 15.27 -12.48 1.51
N VAL A 124 15.39 -12.71 2.82
CA VAL A 124 15.79 -11.66 3.78
C VAL A 124 17.20 -11.17 3.47
N LEU A 125 18.15 -12.08 3.19
CA LEU A 125 19.52 -11.71 2.85
C LEU A 125 19.61 -10.93 1.54
N GLU A 126 18.91 -11.39 0.51
CA GLU A 126 18.82 -10.70 -0.78
C GLU A 126 18.25 -9.28 -0.61
N LEU A 127 17.14 -9.15 0.13
CA LEU A 127 16.51 -7.86 0.39
C LEU A 127 17.38 -6.91 1.23
N MET A 128 18.18 -7.44 2.15
CA MET A 128 19.12 -6.63 2.95
C MET A 128 20.27 -6.10 2.10
N GLN A 129 20.80 -6.91 1.18
CA GLN A 129 21.82 -6.48 0.22
C GLN A 129 21.26 -5.42 -0.74
N ASP A 130 20.04 -5.61 -1.24
CA ASP A 130 19.36 -4.61 -2.05
C ASP A 130 19.20 -3.28 -1.30
N MET A 131 18.78 -3.33 -0.04
CA MET A 131 18.59 -2.13 0.78
C MET A 131 19.91 -1.38 1.03
N THR A 132 21.02 -2.09 1.27
CA THR A 132 22.33 -1.45 1.44
C THR A 132 22.86 -0.90 0.11
N SER A 133 22.71 -1.60 -1.01
CA SER A 133 23.08 -1.07 -2.33
C SER A 133 22.26 0.18 -2.71
N CYS A 134 20.97 0.22 -2.36
CA CYS A 134 20.15 1.41 -2.54
C CYS A 134 20.54 2.56 -1.60
N ARG A 135 20.84 2.28 -0.32
CA ARG A 135 21.28 3.30 0.65
C ARG A 135 22.65 3.88 0.33
N VAL A 136 23.62 3.03 0.00
CA VAL A 136 24.99 3.46 -0.33
C VAL A 136 25.02 4.30 -1.62
N ARG A 137 24.14 4.05 -2.59
CA ARG A 137 23.96 4.95 -3.75
C ARG A 137 23.38 6.32 -3.41
N HIS A 138 22.73 6.45 -2.26
CA HIS A 138 22.03 7.66 -1.84
C HIS A 138 22.83 8.51 -0.83
N ASP A 139 23.73 7.90 -0.05
CA ASP A 139 24.61 8.61 0.89
C ASP A 139 25.84 9.24 0.21
N VAL A 140 26.00 9.05 -1.10
CA VAL A 140 27.04 9.68 -1.94
C VAL A 140 26.38 10.72 -2.86
N VAL A 141 25.93 11.83 -2.28
CA VAL A 141 25.62 13.10 -2.98
C VAL A 141 26.09 14.26 -2.11
#